data_AF-A0A5X8YQ01-F1
#
_entry.id   AF-A0A5X8YQ01-F1
#
_cell.length_a   1.000
_cell.length_b   1.000
_cell.length_c   1.000
_cell.angle_alpha   90.00
_cell.angle_beta   90.00
_cell.angle_gamma   90.00
#
_symmetry.space_group_name_H-M   'P 1'
#
loop_
_entity.id
_entity.type
_entity.pdbx_description
1 polymer ?
#
loop_
_entity_poly.entity_id
_entity_poly.type
_entity_poly.pdbx_seq_one_letter_code
_entity_poly.pdbx_strand_id
1 'polypeptide(L)'
;MTAINIPDIYGGWYLINFELVKLIKVSNNDGNGDLGITFADQSTQWITIGRNRLEAVDSLAYLCSVLDAQGWTPRLPESGERDHE
;
A
#
# COMPACT_ATOMS: atom_id res chain seq x y z
N MET A 1 -8.36 -0.51 19.54
CA MET A 1 -9.01 -0.07 18.29
C MET A 1 -8.17 1.00 17.61
N THR A 2 -7.24 0.55 16.77
CA THR A 2 -6.42 1.44 15.94
C THR A 2 -7.00 1.39 14.53
N ALA A 3 -7.57 2.51 14.08
CA ALA A 3 -8.07 2.64 12.72
C ALA A 3 -7.35 3.79 12.02
N ILE A 4 -7.14 3.65 10.71
CA ILE A 4 -6.61 4.72 9.87
C ILE A 4 -7.54 4.98 8.71
N ASN A 5 -7.60 6.24 8.30
CA ASN A 5 -8.24 6.64 7.07
C ASN A 5 -7.21 6.65 5.96
N ILE A 6 -7.45 5.85 4.91
CA ILE A 6 -6.65 5.84 3.71
C ILE A 6 -7.46 6.52 2.61
N PRO A 7 -7.02 7.68 2.10
CA PRO A 7 -7.68 8.33 0.97
C PRO A 7 -7.30 7.62 -0.34
N ASP A 8 -8.24 7.53 -1.27
CA ASP A 8 -7.93 7.24 -2.67
C ASP A 8 -7.69 8.53 -3.47
N ILE A 9 -7.15 8.38 -4.68
CA ILE A 9 -6.88 9.52 -5.58
C ILE A 9 -8.15 10.15 -6.19
N TYR A 10 -9.31 9.55 -5.97
CA TYR A 10 -10.62 9.98 -6.49
C TYR A 10 -11.47 10.69 -5.42
N GLY A 11 -10.93 10.88 -4.21
CA GLY A 11 -11.59 11.56 -3.10
C GLY A 11 -12.41 10.66 -2.17
N GLY A 12 -12.32 9.34 -2.34
CA GLY A 12 -12.87 8.34 -1.44
C GLY A 12 -12.02 8.16 -0.18
N TRP A 13 -12.67 7.82 0.93
CA TRP A 13 -12.03 7.58 2.22
C TRP A 13 -12.34 6.16 2.70
N TYR A 14 -11.29 5.38 2.95
CA TYR A 14 -11.39 4.02 3.44
C TYR A 14 -10.98 3.97 4.90
N LEU A 15 -11.94 3.70 5.78
CA LEU A 15 -11.68 3.48 7.19
C LEU A 15 -11.24 2.03 7.41
N ILE A 16 -9.97 1.84 7.74
CA ILE A 16 -9.36 0.52 7.91
C ILE A 16 -9.14 0.23 9.39
N ASN A 17 -9.75 -0.84 9.90
CA ASN A 17 -9.47 -1.35 11.24
C ASN A 17 -8.25 -2.29 11.22
N PHE A 18 -7.14 -1.86 11.81
CA PHE A 18 -5.90 -2.65 11.83
C PHE A 18 -6.01 -3.97 12.59
N GLU A 19 -6.96 -4.11 13.52
CA GLU A 19 -7.17 -5.39 14.23
C GLU A 19 -7.59 -6.52 13.29
N LEU A 20 -8.14 -6.17 12.12
CA LEU A 20 -8.56 -7.12 11.09
C LEU A 20 -7.53 -7.26 9.96
N VAL A 21 -6.47 -6.43 9.94
CA VAL A 21 -5.47 -6.42 8.86
C VAL A 21 -4.41 -7.48 9.12
N LYS A 22 -4.15 -8.31 8.11
CA LYS A 22 -3.08 -9.31 8.11
C LYS A 22 -1.85 -8.83 7.35
N LEU A 23 -2.04 -8.10 6.25
CA LEU A 23 -0.96 -7.63 5.39
C LEU A 23 -1.38 -6.36 4.65
N ILE A 24 -0.43 -5.42 4.52
CA ILE A 24 -0.52 -4.29 3.59
C ILE A 24 0.62 -4.43 2.59
N LYS A 25 0.33 -4.28 1.30
CA LYS A 25 1.30 -4.34 0.21
C LYS A 25 1.02 -3.30 -0.87
N VAL A 26 2.03 -2.99 -1.66
CA VAL A 26 1.86 -2.24 -2.91
C VAL A 26 1.61 -3.23 -4.06
N SER A 27 0.86 -2.79 -5.07
CA SER A 27 0.73 -3.53 -6.33
C SER A 27 2.09 -3.83 -6.98
N ASN A 28 2.20 -4.99 -7.61
CA ASN A 28 3.39 -5.36 -8.38
C ASN A 28 3.38 -4.77 -9.80
N ASN A 29 2.27 -4.17 -10.23
CA ASN A 29 2.19 -3.50 -11.52
C ASN A 29 2.75 -2.08 -11.40
N ASP A 30 3.85 -1.80 -12.09
CA ASP A 30 4.52 -0.49 -12.04
C ASP A 30 3.63 0.67 -12.49
N GLY A 31 2.66 0.40 -13.38
CA GLY A 31 1.68 1.37 -13.86
C GLY A 31 0.54 1.68 -12.89
N ASN A 32 0.44 0.96 -11.77
CA ASN A 32 -0.64 1.12 -10.81
C ASN A 32 -0.13 1.63 -9.46
N GLY A 33 -0.77 2.66 -8.92
CA GLY A 33 -0.53 3.11 -7.55
C GLY A 33 -1.53 2.56 -6.56
N ASP A 34 -1.68 1.23 -6.51
CA ASP A 34 -2.65 0.58 -5.62
C ASP A 34 -2.00 0.01 -4.36
N LEU A 35 -2.68 0.17 -3.23
CA LEU A 35 -2.40 -0.49 -1.97
C LEU A 35 -3.36 -1.68 -1.80
N GLY A 36 -2.81 -2.86 -1.60
CA GLY A 36 -3.56 -4.07 -1.26
C GLY A 36 -3.59 -4.27 0.25
N ILE A 37 -4.78 -4.35 0.83
CA ILE A 37 -5.02 -4.64 2.24
C ILE A 37 -5.65 -6.01 2.33
N THR A 38 -4.91 -6.98 2.85
CA THR A 38 -5.40 -8.33 3.11
C THR A 38 -5.85 -8.43 4.55
N PHE A 39 -7.10 -8.85 4.76
CA PHE A 39 -7.71 -9.01 6.07
C PHE A 39 -7.53 -10.43 6.62
N ALA A 40 -7.87 -10.62 7.90
CA ALA A 40 -7.78 -11.90 8.59
C ALA A 40 -8.65 -13.01 7.95
N ASP A 41 -9.76 -12.61 7.32
CA ASP A 41 -10.64 -13.50 6.55
C ASP A 41 -10.11 -13.83 5.13
N GLN A 42 -8.89 -13.38 4.81
CA GLN A 42 -8.21 -13.54 3.52
C GLN A 42 -8.80 -12.72 2.36
N SER A 43 -9.84 -11.93 2.59
CA SER A 43 -10.31 -10.96 1.61
C SER A 43 -9.21 -9.90 1.39
N THR A 44 -9.10 -9.41 0.16
CA THR A 44 -8.16 -8.33 -0.18
C THR A 44 -8.91 -7.18 -0.81
N GLN A 45 -8.74 -5.99 -0.23
CA GLN A 45 -9.24 -4.74 -0.78
C GLN A 45 -8.08 -3.97 -1.42
N TRP A 46 -8.29 -3.50 -2.64
CA TRP A 46 -7.35 -2.64 -3.34
C TRP A 46 -7.84 -1.20 -3.31
N ILE A 47 -6.96 -0.28 -2.94
CA ILE A 47 -7.23 1.15 -2.86
C ILE A 47 -6.21 1.86 -3.74
N THR A 48 -6.68 2.62 -4.72
CA THR A 48 -5.82 3.42 -5.59
C THR A 48 -5.36 4.67 -4.86
N ILE A 49 -4.15 4.65 -4.33
CA ILE A 49 -3.57 5.71 -3.49
C ILE A 49 -2.55 6.57 -4.25
N GLY A 50 -2.18 6.19 -5.46
CA GLY A 50 -1.29 6.93 -6.35
C GLY A 50 -1.55 6.60 -7.82
N ARG A 51 -0.88 7.34 -8.71
CA ARG A 51 -0.96 7.15 -10.17
C ARG A 51 -0.02 6.07 -10.69
N ASN A 52 0.98 5.70 -9.90
CA ASN A 52 1.98 4.71 -10.23
C ASN A 52 2.49 4.05 -8.95
N ARG A 53 3.26 2.98 -9.11
CA ARG A 53 3.76 2.18 -7.99
C ARG A 53 4.66 2.96 -7.03
N LEU A 54 5.45 3.91 -7.53
CA LEU A 54 6.32 4.76 -6.71
C LEU A 54 5.48 5.61 -5.74
N GLU A 55 4.44 6.27 -6.25
CA GLU A 55 3.53 7.08 -5.40
C GLU A 55 2.83 6.22 -4.32
N ALA A 56 2.46 4.98 -4.63
CA ALA A 56 1.89 4.06 -3.65
C ALA A 56 2.92 3.59 -2.62
N VAL A 57 4.17 3.39 -3.04
CA VAL A 57 5.29 3.10 -2.15
C VAL A 57 5.56 4.25 -1.18
N ASP A 58 5.60 5.49 -1.67
CA ASP A 58 5.83 6.68 -0.85
C ASP A 58 4.71 6.86 0.18
N SER A 59 3.47 6.64 -0.24
CA SER A 59 2.30 6.68 0.64
C SER A 59 2.35 5.58 1.71
N LEU A 60 2.77 4.36 1.36
CA LEU A 60 2.97 3.30 2.36
C LEU A 60 4.12 3.64 3.33
N ALA A 61 5.20 4.26 2.85
CA ALA A 61 6.29 4.75 3.70
C ALA A 61 5.80 5.78 4.71
N TYR A 62 4.98 6.73 4.24
CA TYR A 62 4.34 7.72 5.10
C TYR A 62 3.46 7.05 6.16
N LEU A 63 2.61 6.10 5.78
CA LEU A 63 1.78 5.33 6.71
C LEU A 63 2.63 4.60 7.76
N CYS A 64 3.69 3.91 7.36
CA CYS A 64 4.62 3.26 8.28
C CYS A 64 5.26 4.25 9.26
N SER A 65 5.63 5.44 8.80
CA SER A 65 6.20 6.49 9.68
C SER A 65 5.20 7.00 10.73
N VAL A 66 3.94 7.20 10.33
CA VAL A 66 2.86 7.66 11.23
C VAL A 66 2.53 6.61 12.29
N LEU A 67 2.69 5.32 11.93
CA LEU A 67 2.44 4.19 12.81
C LEU A 67 3.65 3.80 13.68
N ASP A 68 4.76 4.54 13.60
CA ASP A 68 6.05 4.21 14.24
C ASP A 68 6.49 2.76 13.94
N ALA A 69 6.21 2.30 12.71
CA ALA A 69 6.63 0.99 12.23
C ALA A 69 8.12 1.05 11.84
N GLN A 70 9.00 0.97 12.84
CA GLN A 70 10.44 1.07 12.64
C GLN A 70 11.00 -0.11 11.82
N GLY A 71 12.01 0.18 10.99
CA GLY A 71 12.77 -0.82 10.24
C GLY A 71 12.21 -1.18 8.85
N TRP A 72 11.12 -0.55 8.40
CA TRP A 72 10.64 -0.70 7.02
C TRP A 72 11.09 0.48 6.15
N THR A 73 11.98 0.20 5.20
CA THR A 73 12.28 1.08 4.07
C THR A 73 11.76 0.42 2.80
N PRO A 74 10.85 1.06 2.06
CA PRO A 74 10.46 0.51 0.78
C PRO A 74 11.66 0.44 -0.14
N ARG A 75 11.92 -0.76 -0.67
CA ARG A 75 12.85 -0.94 -1.79
C ARG A 75 11.99 -1.09 -3.04
N LEU A 76 11.96 -0.06 -3.88
CA LEU A 76 11.55 -0.27 -5.26
C LEU A 76 12.59 -1.19 -5.91
N PRO A 77 12.18 -2.16 -6.74
CA PRO A 77 13.15 -2.85 -7.57
C PRO A 77 13.89 -1.80 -8.40
N GLU A 78 15.21 -1.92 -8.49
CA GLU A 78 15.99 -1.05 -9.36
C GLU A 78 15.41 -1.17 -10.78
N SER A 79 15.14 -0.03 -11.41
CA SER A 79 14.70 0.04 -12.81
C SER A 79 15.76 -0.65 -13.68
N GLY A 80 15.62 -1.94 -13.93
CA GLY A 80 16.72 -2.75 -14.48
C GLY A 80 16.40 -4.17 -14.92
N GLU A 81 15.44 -4.88 -14.32
CA GLU A 81 15.05 -6.22 -14.80
C GLU A 81 13.80 -6.13 -15.68
N ARG A 82 14.02 -5.77 -16.95
CA ARG A 82 13.15 -6.24 -18.02
C ARG A 82 13.45 -7.72 -18.18
N ASP A 83 12.65 -8.57 -17.56
CA ASP A 83 12.59 -9.97 -17.94
C ASP A 83 12.15 -10.04 -19.40
N HIS A 84 13.11 -10.31 -20.28
CA HIS A 84 12.86 -10.75 -21.64
C HIS A 84 12.46 -12.23 -21.57
N GLU A 85 11.18 -12.52 -21.78
CA GLU A 85 10.70 -13.79 -22.34
C GLU A 85 9.84 -13.53 -23.56
#